data_AF-A0A5E9ARZ0-F1
#
_entry.id   AF-A0A5E9ARZ0-F1
#
_cell.length_a   1.000
_cell.length_b   1.000
_cell.length_c   1.000
_cell.angle_alpha   90.00
_cell.angle_beta   90.00
_cell.angle_gamma   90.00
#
_symmetry.space_group_name_H-M   'P 1'
#
loop_
_entity.id
_entity.type
_entity.pdbx_description
1 polymer ?
#
loop_
_entity_poly.entity_id
_entity_poly.type
_entity_poly.pdbx_seq_one_letter_code
_entity_poly.pdbx_strand_id
1 'polypeptide(L)'
;MAVSSASHASIRFYTRLGLGAVLLLAGGVGGWASVTEIAGAVIAPGTLVVDSHVKNVQHAIGGIVAEIDAHDGDKVKAGDLLLRLDRT
;
A
#
# COMPACT_ATOMS: atom_id res chain seq x y z
N MET A 1 -22.82 -65.67 28.28
CA MET A 1 -23.42 -64.34 27.99
C MET A 1 -22.61 -63.20 28.64
N ALA A 2 -21.27 -63.22 28.58
CA ALA A 2 -20.40 -62.26 29.30
C ALA A 2 -19.44 -61.45 28.40
N VAL A 3 -19.44 -61.69 27.08
CA VAL A 3 -18.54 -61.00 26.12
C VAL A 3 -19.04 -59.60 25.72
N SER A 4 -20.34 -59.31 25.88
CA SER A 4 -20.91 -58.02 25.45
C SER A 4 -20.45 -56.83 26.31
N SER A 5 -20.30 -56.96 27.63
CA SER A 5 -20.01 -55.78 28.47
C SER A 5 -18.58 -55.25 28.32
N ALA A 6 -17.60 -56.13 28.10
CA ALA A 6 -16.19 -55.76 27.94
C ALA A 6 -15.95 -54.95 26.65
N SER A 7 -16.59 -55.34 25.54
CA SER A 7 -16.49 -54.64 24.25
C SER A 7 -17.14 -53.26 24.28
N HIS A 8 -18.29 -53.13 24.97
CA HIS A 8 -18.95 -51.84 25.13
C HIS A 8 -18.12 -50.87 25.98
N ALA A 9 -17.39 -51.36 26.99
CA ALA A 9 -16.52 -50.53 27.82
C ALA A 9 -15.30 -50.01 27.06
N SER A 10 -14.64 -50.86 26.26
CA SER A 10 -13.47 -50.47 25.46
C SER A 10 -13.83 -49.51 24.33
N ILE A 11 -14.94 -49.73 23.63
CA ILE A 11 -15.43 -48.81 22.59
C ILE A 11 -15.67 -47.42 23.19
N ARG A 12 -16.38 -47.34 24.32
CA ARG A 12 -16.66 -46.05 24.99
C ARG A 12 -15.39 -45.36 25.47
N PHE A 13 -14.37 -46.11 25.86
CA PHE A 13 -13.07 -45.56 26.23
C PHE A 13 -12.35 -44.95 25.02
N TYR A 14 -12.20 -45.69 23.92
CA TYR A 14 -11.56 -45.17 22.70
C TYR A 14 -12.35 -44.02 22.06
N THR A 15 -13.69 -44.04 22.11
CA THR A 15 -14.52 -42.92 21.65
C THR A 15 -14.28 -41.67 22.47
N ARG A 16 -14.18 -41.77 23.81
CA ARG A 16 -13.86 -40.61 24.67
C ARG A 16 -12.45 -40.09 24.43
N LEU A 17 -11.49 -40.99 24.25
CA LEU A 17 -10.11 -40.63 23.94
C LEU A 17 -10.03 -39.89 22.59
N GLY A 18 -10.68 -40.41 21.55
CA GLY A 18 -10.76 -39.78 20.24
C GLY A 18 -11.46 -38.43 20.27
N LEU A 19 -12.60 -38.33 20.96
CA LEU A 19 -13.32 -37.07 21.13
C LEU A 19 -12.47 -36.04 21.87
N GLY A 20 -11.75 -36.46 22.91
CA GLY A 20 -10.80 -35.62 23.64
C GLY A 20 -9.68 -35.10 22.74
N ALA A 21 -9.08 -35.95 21.92
CA ALA A 21 -8.03 -35.55 20.98
C ALA A 21 -8.53 -34.54 19.94
N VAL A 22 -9.74 -34.74 19.41
CA VAL A 22 -10.37 -33.80 18.45
C VAL A 22 -10.63 -32.45 19.11
N LEU A 23 -11.19 -32.43 20.32
CA LEU A 23 -11.44 -31.18 21.05
C LEU A 23 -10.14 -30.45 21.38
N LEU A 24 -9.08 -31.19 21.73
CA LEU A 24 -7.77 -30.61 22.03
C LEU A 24 -7.14 -30.00 20.77
N LEU A 25 -7.18 -30.69 19.63
CA LEU A 25 -6.68 -30.14 18.37
C LEU A 25 -7.50 -28.93 17.89
N ALA A 26 -8.83 -29.05 17.86
CA ALA A 26 -9.69 -27.98 17.41
C ALA A 26 -9.60 -26.74 18.33
N GLY A 27 -9.59 -26.96 19.65
CA GLY A 27 -9.43 -25.90 20.63
C GLY A 27 -8.04 -25.27 20.63
N GLY A 28 -6.99 -26.09 20.49
CA GLY A 28 -5.61 -25.61 20.45
C GLY A 28 -5.32 -24.79 19.19
N VAL A 29 -5.64 -25.34 18.01
CA VAL A 29 -5.42 -24.65 16.74
C VAL A 29 -6.36 -23.46 16.59
N GLY A 30 -7.65 -23.64 16.89
CA GLY A 30 -8.65 -22.58 16.81
C GLY A 30 -8.39 -21.45 17.80
N GLY A 31 -8.03 -21.80 19.04
CA GLY A 31 -7.65 -20.83 20.08
C GLY A 31 -6.40 -20.05 19.69
N TRP A 32 -5.34 -20.74 19.26
CA TRP A 32 -4.13 -20.07 18.78
C TRP A 32 -4.39 -19.18 17.55
N ALA A 33 -5.14 -19.65 16.56
CA ALA A 33 -5.49 -18.88 15.37
C ALA A 33 -6.33 -17.64 15.68
N SER A 34 -7.21 -17.70 16.70
CA SER A 34 -8.04 -16.56 17.10
C SER A 34 -7.25 -15.42 17.75
N VAL A 35 -6.13 -15.75 18.40
CA VAL A 35 -5.28 -14.77 19.11
C VAL A 35 -4.11 -14.31 18.23
N THR A 36 -3.76 -15.08 17.20
CA THR A 36 -2.61 -14.77 16.34
C THR A 36 -2.94 -13.65 15.36
N GLU A 37 -2.29 -12.51 15.54
CA GLU A 37 -2.34 -11.39 14.60
C GLU A 37 -1.33 -11.63 13.47
N ILE A 38 -1.83 -11.98 12.27
CA ILE A 38 -0.99 -12.13 11.09
C ILE A 38 -0.73 -10.73 10.53
N ALA A 39 0.35 -10.09 11.01
CA ALA A 39 0.79 -8.78 10.53
C ALA A 39 1.13 -8.87 9.03
N GLY A 40 0.25 -8.32 8.19
CA GLY A 40 0.31 -8.43 6.73
C GLY A 40 0.01 -7.09 6.05
N ALA A 41 0.81 -6.06 6.32
CA ALA A 41 0.83 -4.87 5.47
C ALA A 41 2.21 -4.21 5.54
N VAL A 42 3.01 -4.40 4.48
CA VAL A 42 4.24 -3.61 4.28
C VAL A 42 3.81 -2.29 3.65
N ILE A 43 3.85 -1.20 4.42
CA ILE A 43 3.63 0.15 3.93
C ILE A 43 4.99 0.69 3.47
N ALA A 44 5.25 0.62 2.16
CA ALA A 44 6.44 1.21 1.55
C ALA A 44 6.13 2.65 1.09
N PRO A 45 6.84 3.68 1.60
CA PRO A 45 6.71 5.03 1.06
C PRO A 45 7.32 5.07 -0.35
N GLY A 46 6.52 5.41 -1.36
CA GLY A 46 6.95 5.65 -2.74
C GLY A 46 6.60 7.08 -3.15
N THR A 47 7.58 7.81 -3.68
CA THR A 47 7.35 9.13 -4.30
C THR A 47 7.54 9.02 -5.80
N LEU A 48 6.52 9.42 -6.57
CA LEU A 48 6.55 9.46 -8.02
C LEU A 48 6.93 10.88 -8.44
N VAL A 49 8.22 11.09 -8.75
CA VAL A 49 8.69 12.36 -9.29
C VAL A 49 8.67 12.25 -10.81
N VAL A 50 7.97 13.17 -11.47
CA VAL A 50 8.01 13.31 -12.93
C VAL A 50 9.41 13.79 -13.27
N ASP A 51 10.09 13.09 -14.17
CA ASP A 51 11.42 13.44 -14.68
C ASP A 51 11.32 14.71 -15.53
N SER A 52 11.11 15.87 -14.89
CA SER A 52 11.00 17.15 -15.57
C SER A 52 12.40 17.65 -15.93
N HIS A 53 12.90 17.21 -17.07
CA HIS A 53 14.02 17.85 -17.75
C HIS A 53 13.57 19.21 -18.30
N VAL A 54 13.29 20.18 -17.43
CA VAL A 54 13.11 21.57 -17.84
C VAL A 54 14.50 22.09 -18.17
N LYS A 55 14.93 21.89 -19.41
CA LYS A 55 16.12 22.55 -19.94
C LYS A 55 15.85 24.05 -19.93
N ASN A 56 16.41 24.73 -18.94
CA ASN A 56 16.46 26.18 -18.90
C ASN A 56 17.20 26.66 -20.16
N VAL A 57 16.43 27.17 -21.13
CA VAL A 57 17.00 27.88 -22.27
C VAL A 57 17.19 29.33 -21.82
N GLN A 58 18.29 29.58 -21.11
CA GLN A 58 18.72 30.95 -20.79
C GLN A 58 19.51 31.49 -21.98
N HIS A 59 18.98 32.51 -22.64
CA HIS A 59 19.73 33.25 -23.65
C HIS A 59 20.86 34.01 -22.94
N ALA A 60 22.11 33.76 -23.34
CA ALA A 60 23.31 34.29 -22.68
C ALA A 60 23.49 35.81 -22.87
N ILE A 61 22.72 36.44 -23.76
CA ILE A 61 22.87 37.85 -24.13
C ILE A 61 21.49 38.45 -24.41
N GLY A 62 20.86 39.08 -23.43
CA GLY A 62 19.61 39.83 -23.62
C GLY A 62 19.39 40.73 -22.43
N GLY A 63 19.22 42.03 -22.68
CA GLY A 63 19.20 43.10 -21.66
C GLY A 63 18.21 42.89 -20.51
N ILE A 64 18.27 43.80 -19.54
CA ILE A 64 17.44 43.75 -18.33
C ILE A 64 15.96 43.79 -18.72
N VAL A 65 15.15 42.86 -18.21
CA VAL A 65 13.69 42.87 -18.42
C VAL A 65 13.10 44.02 -17.61
N ALA A 66 12.48 44.97 -18.30
CA ALA A 66 11.83 46.11 -17.67
C ALA A 66 10.43 45.73 -17.16
N GLU A 67 9.63 45.05 -17.98
CA GLU A 67 8.26 44.62 -17.63
C GLU A 67 7.92 43.28 -18.30
N ILE A 68 7.14 42.45 -17.59
CA ILE A 68 6.57 41.19 -18.09
C ILE A 68 5.05 41.37 -18.10
N ASP A 69 4.46 41.32 -19.29
CA ASP A 69 3.03 41.58 -19.51
C ASP A 69 2.19 40.29 -19.55
N ALA A 70 2.84 39.12 -19.48
CA ALA A 70 2.20 37.81 -19.52
C ALA A 70 2.26 37.07 -18.18
N HIS A 71 1.19 36.37 -17.82
CA HIS A 71 1.09 35.56 -16.60
C HIS A 71 1.03 34.06 -16.92
N ASP A 72 1.39 33.24 -15.93
CA ASP A 72 1.33 31.79 -16.05
C ASP A 72 -0.10 31.31 -16.35
N GLY A 73 -0.26 30.69 -17.52
CA GLY A 73 -1.55 30.17 -18.01
C GLY A 73 -2.23 31.03 -19.08
N ASP A 74 -1.68 32.18 -19.44
CA ASP A 74 -2.25 33.04 -20.48
C ASP A 74 -2.11 32.43 -21.89
N LYS A 75 -3.20 32.50 -22.67
CA LYS A 75 -3.22 32.08 -24.08
C LYS A 75 -2.85 33.27 -24.98
N VAL A 76 -1.65 33.24 -25.53
CA VAL A 76 -1.10 34.33 -26.37
C VAL A 76 -1.28 34.04 -27.87
N LYS A 77 -1.48 35.09 -28.66
CA LYS A 77 -1.57 35.06 -30.13
C LYS A 77 -0.33 35.73 -30.75
N ALA A 78 -0.09 35.45 -32.02
CA ALA A 78 1.05 36.03 -32.73
C ALA A 78 0.91 37.56 -32.81
N GLY A 79 1.89 38.28 -32.25
CA GLY A 79 1.91 39.74 -32.17
C GLY A 79 1.66 40.31 -30.77
N ASP A 80 1.33 39.48 -29.79
CA ASP A 80 1.13 39.93 -28.41
C ASP A 80 2.47 40.33 -27.76
N LEU A 81 2.48 41.46 -27.06
CA LEU A 81 3.62 41.91 -26.28
C LEU A 81 3.71 41.07 -25.01
N LEU A 82 4.79 40.28 -24.87
CA LEU A 82 4.97 39.39 -23.72
C LEU A 82 5.92 39.97 -22.67
N LEU A 83 6.94 40.69 -23.13
CA LEU A 83 7.95 41.30 -22.27
C LEU A 83 8.55 42.52 -22.96
N ARG A 84 8.97 43.50 -22.16
CA ARG A 84 9.69 44.69 -22.60
C ARG A 84 11.10 44.68 -22.04
N LEU A 85 12.10 44.78 -22.92
CA LEU A 85 13.52 44.91 -22.56
C LEU A 85 13.86 46.39 -22.31
N ASP A 86 14.70 46.66 -21.32
CA ASP A 86 15.20 48.01 -21.03
C ASP A 86 16.06 48.54 -22.18
N ARG A 87 15.93 49.84 -22.46
CA ARG A 87 16.72 50.56 -23.47
C ARG A 87 17.80 51.38 -22.77
N THR A 88 18.77 50.71 -22.16
CA THR A 88 20.02 51.33 -21.74
C THR A 88 21.22 50.58 -22.29
#